data_AF-A0A935F943-F1
#
_entry.id   AF-A0A935F943-F1
#
_cell.length_a   1.000
_cell.length_b   1.000
_cell.length_c   1.000
_cell.angle_alpha   90.00
_cell.angle_beta   90.00
_cell.angle_gamma   90.00
#
_symmetry.space_group_name_H-M   'P 1'
#
loop_
_entity.id
_entity.type
_entity.pdbx_description
1 polymer ?
#
loop_
_entity_poly.entity_id
_entity_poly.type
_entity_poly.pdbx_seq_one_letter_code
_entity_poly.pdbx_strand_id
1 'polypeptide(L)'
;MQQWFGTIRTGELINIPHPGIFKGLEPMKDTDIRFVGYADCQQLQIWLPYPGNEYERLRLVSIPTEEIQNEWAVADIITGSVKLIIDSSVIPPGEYRLEMEKQGHCVHTTSLTKYKEREEPPATENETFTETALPTEGYIQYRDGWGNLIPDEDLILRGRVLQEMSDRFSRRLEYHSEGRSGTVVYVEGDKRLSFYYEFGGGDCVAFIDVPVQAKWEKETGLSIERRADIMECIAQTALRDQVSNGYYKISDNAISLYRK
;
A
#
# COMPACT_ATOMS: atom_id res chain seq x y z
N MET A 1 -25.54 16.13 3.32
CA MET A 1 -26.16 14.88 2.85
C MET A 1 -25.86 13.81 3.89
N GLN A 2 -26.82 12.95 4.20
CA GLN A 2 -26.60 11.83 5.12
C GLN A 2 -25.76 10.77 4.41
N GLN A 3 -24.69 10.30 5.04
CA GLN A 3 -23.80 9.27 4.50
C GLN A 3 -24.02 7.95 5.23
N TRP A 4 -23.87 6.84 4.50
CA TRP A 4 -24.13 5.49 4.96
C TRP A 4 -22.96 4.57 4.60
N PHE A 5 -22.28 4.01 5.61
CA PHE A 5 -21.08 3.17 5.44
C PHE A 5 -21.31 1.67 5.67
N GLY A 6 -22.58 1.23 5.66
CA GLY A 6 -22.90 -0.18 5.88
C GLY A 6 -22.41 -1.10 4.75
N THR A 7 -22.15 -2.36 5.09
CA THR A 7 -21.69 -3.41 4.16
C THR A 7 -22.69 -3.58 3.01
N ILE A 8 -22.19 -3.82 1.80
CA ILE A 8 -23.01 -4.12 0.64
C ILE A 8 -22.71 -5.54 0.16
N ARG A 9 -23.74 -6.33 -0.07
CA ARG A 9 -23.64 -7.64 -0.71
C ARG A 9 -24.25 -7.59 -2.12
N THR A 10 -23.53 -8.15 -3.07
CA THR A 10 -24.07 -8.50 -4.39
C THR A 10 -24.84 -9.80 -4.29
N GLY A 11 -26.03 -9.86 -4.87
CA GLY A 11 -26.72 -11.11 -5.14
C GLY A 11 -26.41 -11.61 -6.55
N GLU A 12 -27.33 -12.38 -7.12
CA GLU A 12 -27.19 -13.00 -8.44
C GLU A 12 -27.14 -11.95 -9.57
N LEU A 13 -26.13 -12.05 -10.43
CA LEU A 13 -26.01 -11.27 -11.66
C LEU A 13 -26.71 -11.97 -12.82
N ILE A 14 -27.68 -11.28 -13.41
CA ILE A 14 -28.46 -11.73 -14.55
C ILE A 14 -28.01 -10.96 -15.80
N ASN A 15 -27.49 -11.70 -16.78
CA ASN A 15 -27.21 -11.17 -18.11
C ASN A 15 -28.46 -11.40 -18.96
N ILE A 16 -29.12 -10.33 -19.44
CA ILE A 16 -30.35 -10.43 -20.23
C ILE A 16 -29.96 -10.52 -21.71
N PRO A 17 -30.07 -11.70 -22.36
CA PRO A 17 -29.66 -11.85 -23.74
C PRO A 17 -30.62 -11.11 -24.67
N HIS A 18 -30.16 -10.05 -25.33
CA HIS A 18 -30.89 -9.40 -26.41
C HIS A 18 -30.43 -9.90 -27.79
N PRO A 19 -31.33 -10.42 -28.65
CA PRO A 19 -30.98 -10.85 -30.00
C PRO A 19 -30.44 -9.65 -30.80
N GLY A 20 -29.24 -9.81 -31.37
CA GLY A 20 -28.53 -8.76 -32.11
C GLY A 20 -27.43 -8.04 -31.32
N ILE A 21 -27.56 -7.96 -29.99
CA ILE A 21 -26.52 -7.38 -29.13
C ILE A 21 -25.49 -8.46 -28.80
N PHE A 22 -25.92 -9.63 -28.29
CA PHE A 22 -25.08 -10.70 -27.72
C PHE A 22 -24.27 -11.57 -28.70
N LYS A 23 -24.12 -11.18 -29.98
CA LYS A 23 -23.40 -12.02 -30.95
C LYS A 23 -21.89 -11.95 -30.69
N GLY A 24 -21.38 -12.90 -29.91
CA GLY A 24 -19.95 -13.00 -29.55
C GLY A 24 -19.57 -12.32 -28.23
N LEU A 25 -20.53 -12.05 -27.34
CA LEU A 25 -20.26 -11.36 -26.07
C LEU A 25 -19.84 -12.31 -24.94
N GLU A 26 -18.75 -11.98 -24.23
CA GLU A 26 -18.50 -12.45 -22.87
C GLU A 26 -19.55 -11.86 -21.91
N PRO A 27 -20.21 -12.69 -21.08
CA PRO A 27 -21.15 -12.23 -20.07
C PRO A 27 -20.40 -11.54 -18.92
N MET A 28 -21.08 -10.58 -18.29
CA MET A 28 -20.58 -9.98 -17.05
C MET A 28 -20.63 -11.03 -15.93
N LYS A 29 -19.61 -11.03 -15.07
CA LYS A 29 -19.43 -11.98 -13.97
C LYS A 29 -19.60 -11.29 -12.62
N ASP A 30 -19.95 -12.04 -11.58
CA ASP A 30 -20.07 -11.50 -10.22
C ASP A 30 -18.77 -10.84 -9.74
N THR A 31 -17.61 -11.34 -10.19
CA THR A 31 -16.28 -10.78 -9.88
C THR A 31 -16.04 -9.37 -10.43
N ASP A 32 -16.86 -8.94 -11.38
CA ASP A 32 -16.76 -7.65 -12.05
C ASP A 32 -17.45 -6.53 -11.25
N ILE A 33 -18.10 -6.84 -10.13
CA ILE A 33 -18.68 -5.86 -9.22
C ILE A 33 -17.97 -5.97 -7.88
N ARG A 34 -17.40 -4.86 -7.41
CA ARG A 34 -16.69 -4.82 -6.13
C ARG A 34 -17.08 -3.62 -5.31
N PHE A 35 -17.13 -3.85 -4.00
CA PHE A 35 -17.30 -2.81 -3.01
C PHE A 35 -16.00 -2.59 -2.25
N VAL A 36 -15.60 -1.33 -2.14
CA VAL A 36 -14.40 -0.93 -1.39
C VAL A 36 -14.80 0.12 -0.38
N GLY A 37 -14.60 -0.18 0.91
CA GLY A 37 -14.76 0.78 2.00
C GLY A 37 -13.42 1.42 2.35
N TYR A 38 -13.39 2.75 2.39
CA TYR A 38 -12.30 3.55 2.95
C TYR A 38 -12.78 4.25 4.23
N ALA A 39 -11.86 4.84 4.98
CA ALA A 39 -12.18 5.50 6.25
C ALA A 39 -13.15 6.69 6.09
N ASP A 40 -13.18 7.31 4.91
CA ASP A 40 -13.95 8.53 4.62
C ASP A 40 -14.87 8.41 3.38
N CYS A 41 -14.83 7.30 2.65
CA CYS A 41 -15.66 7.09 1.46
C CYS A 41 -15.99 5.61 1.24
N GLN A 42 -17.09 5.34 0.52
CA GLN A 42 -17.47 3.99 0.11
C GLN A 42 -17.65 3.98 -1.40
N GLN A 43 -16.99 3.04 -2.09
CA GLN A 43 -17.01 2.98 -3.55
C GLN A 43 -17.65 1.68 -4.04
N LEU A 44 -18.56 1.81 -5.00
CA LEU A 44 -19.01 0.75 -5.88
C LEU A 44 -18.19 0.82 -7.18
N GLN A 45 -17.43 -0.24 -7.45
CA GLN A 45 -16.61 -0.38 -8.65
C GLN A 45 -17.20 -1.47 -9.54
N ILE A 46 -17.38 -1.14 -10.83
CA ILE A 46 -17.96 -2.05 -11.81
C ILE A 46 -17.01 -2.14 -13.01
N TRP A 47 -16.62 -3.34 -13.40
CA TRP A 47 -15.90 -3.59 -14.64
C TRP A 47 -16.89 -4.03 -15.71
N LEU A 48 -16.98 -3.24 -16.77
CA LEU A 48 -17.82 -3.54 -17.91
C LEU A 48 -17.09 -4.52 -18.83
N PRO A 49 -17.79 -5.54 -19.36
CA PRO A 49 -17.20 -6.46 -20.35
C PRO A 49 -16.97 -5.78 -21.71
N TYR A 50 -17.54 -4.58 -21.94
CA TYR A 50 -17.34 -3.79 -23.16
C TYR A 50 -16.90 -2.37 -22.83
N PRO A 51 -16.27 -1.68 -23.78
CA PRO A 51 -16.01 -0.26 -23.68
C PRO A 51 -17.26 0.51 -23.21
N GLY A 52 -17.11 1.37 -22.20
CA GLY A 52 -18.24 2.06 -21.59
C GLY A 52 -18.93 3.08 -22.50
N ASN A 53 -18.34 3.42 -23.66
CA ASN A 53 -19.03 4.19 -24.71
C ASN A 53 -20.16 3.40 -25.39
N GLU A 54 -20.21 2.08 -25.23
CA GLU A 54 -21.33 1.26 -25.68
C GLU A 54 -22.50 1.29 -24.70
N TYR A 55 -22.25 1.66 -23.43
CA TYR A 55 -23.25 1.76 -22.39
C TYR A 55 -23.74 3.20 -22.25
N GLU A 56 -25.04 3.35 -21.99
CA GLU A 56 -25.67 4.67 -21.91
C GLU A 56 -25.90 5.08 -20.46
N ARG A 57 -26.58 4.21 -19.70
CA ARG A 57 -27.06 4.51 -18.36
C ARG A 57 -26.84 3.35 -17.40
N LEU A 58 -26.65 3.72 -16.15
CA LEU A 58 -26.68 2.85 -15.00
C LEU A 58 -27.78 3.33 -14.05
N ARG A 59 -28.71 2.45 -13.69
CA ARG A 59 -29.81 2.76 -12.78
C ARG A 59 -29.70 1.93 -11.51
N LEU A 60 -29.95 2.57 -10.37
CA LEU A 60 -30.17 1.92 -9.10
C LEU A 60 -31.65 2.00 -8.76
N VAL A 61 -32.34 0.87 -8.84
CA VAL A 61 -33.77 0.75 -8.57
C VAL A 61 -33.95 0.12 -7.19
N SER A 62 -34.79 0.69 -6.34
CA SER A 62 -35.13 0.04 -5.08
C SER A 62 -36.08 -1.13 -5.35
N ILE A 63 -35.74 -2.34 -4.88
CA ILE A 63 -36.57 -3.53 -5.05
C ILE A 63 -37.96 -3.38 -4.40
N PRO A 64 -38.10 -2.88 -3.16
CA PRO A 64 -39.42 -2.81 -2.51
C PRO A 64 -40.36 -1.76 -3.11
N THR A 65 -39.85 -0.66 -3.68
CA THR A 65 -40.68 0.44 -4.19
C THR A 65 -40.71 0.53 -5.71
N GLU A 66 -39.84 -0.19 -6.41
CA GLU A 66 -39.54 -0.05 -7.85
C GLU A 66 -39.17 1.37 -8.28
N GLU A 67 -38.84 2.26 -7.34
CA GLU A 67 -38.42 3.63 -7.64
C GLU A 67 -36.94 3.68 -8.02
N ILE A 68 -36.63 4.49 -9.03
CA ILE A 68 -35.26 4.81 -9.40
C ILE A 68 -34.70 5.74 -8.32
N GLN A 69 -33.81 5.21 -7.48
CA GLN A 69 -33.12 5.98 -6.44
C GLN A 69 -32.05 6.86 -7.06
N ASN A 70 -31.30 6.30 -8.02
CA ASN A 70 -30.25 7.02 -8.72
C ASN A 70 -30.18 6.55 -10.18
N GLU A 71 -29.86 7.50 -11.06
CA GLU A 71 -29.52 7.25 -12.46
C GLU A 71 -28.21 7.99 -12.75
N TRP A 72 -27.26 7.28 -13.38
CA TRP A 72 -25.98 7.83 -13.82
C TRP A 72 -25.81 7.61 -15.31
N ALA A 73 -25.40 8.65 -16.04
CA ALA A 73 -24.90 8.48 -17.39
C ALA A 73 -23.52 7.83 -17.32
N VAL A 74 -23.30 6.75 -18.08
CA VAL A 74 -22.03 6.01 -18.02
C VAL A 74 -20.85 6.89 -18.40
N ALA A 75 -21.03 7.82 -19.33
CA ALA A 75 -20.02 8.78 -19.75
C ALA A 75 -19.47 9.65 -18.59
N ASP A 76 -20.25 9.86 -17.53
CA ASP A 76 -19.88 10.74 -16.40
C ASP A 76 -19.13 9.99 -15.29
N ILE A 77 -19.34 8.67 -15.19
CA ILE A 77 -18.81 7.83 -14.10
C ILE A 77 -17.74 6.83 -14.56
N ILE A 78 -17.46 6.79 -15.87
CA ILE A 78 -16.44 5.92 -16.44
C ILE A 78 -15.03 6.45 -16.13
N THR A 79 -14.19 5.56 -15.65
CA THR A 79 -12.76 5.74 -15.45
C THR A 79 -12.02 4.87 -16.45
N GLY A 80 -11.30 5.51 -17.38
CA GLY A 80 -10.65 4.80 -18.48
C GLY A 80 -11.68 4.32 -19.51
N SER A 81 -11.57 3.07 -19.94
CA SER A 81 -12.43 2.52 -21.02
C SER A 81 -13.50 1.55 -20.55
N VAL A 82 -13.37 0.93 -19.37
CA VAL A 82 -14.24 -0.19 -18.95
C VAL A 82 -14.63 -0.15 -17.47
N LYS A 83 -14.09 0.76 -16.66
CA LYS A 83 -14.33 0.77 -15.21
C LYS A 83 -15.30 1.89 -14.84
N LEU A 84 -16.31 1.61 -14.03
CA LEU A 84 -17.18 2.60 -13.40
C LEU A 84 -16.83 2.71 -11.92
N ILE A 85 -16.81 3.93 -11.38
CA ILE A 85 -16.58 4.18 -9.95
C ILE A 85 -17.67 5.12 -9.45
N ILE A 86 -18.41 4.68 -8.43
CA ILE A 86 -19.54 5.40 -7.86
C ILE A 86 -19.35 5.52 -6.37
N ASP A 87 -19.58 6.70 -5.82
CA ASP A 87 -19.68 6.89 -4.38
C ASP A 87 -20.98 6.26 -3.89
N SER A 88 -20.87 5.12 -3.20
CA SER A 88 -22.01 4.40 -2.64
C SER A 88 -22.41 4.90 -1.26
N SER A 89 -21.68 5.86 -0.67
CA SER A 89 -21.98 6.39 0.66
C SER A 89 -23.32 7.15 0.70
N VAL A 90 -23.75 7.70 -0.44
CA VAL A 90 -25.04 8.40 -0.56
C VAL A 90 -26.25 7.46 -0.64
N ILE A 91 -26.03 6.16 -0.88
CA ILE A 91 -27.09 5.16 -1.01
C ILE A 91 -27.55 4.73 0.40
N PRO A 92 -28.84 4.82 0.73
CA PRO A 92 -29.33 4.36 2.03
C PRO A 92 -29.27 2.83 2.17
N PRO A 93 -29.37 2.29 3.40
CA PRO A 93 -29.55 0.85 3.62
C PRO A 93 -30.87 0.36 3.03
N GLY A 94 -30.83 -0.77 2.33
CA GLY A 94 -31.98 -1.33 1.62
C GLY A 94 -31.61 -2.36 0.57
N GLU A 95 -32.62 -2.86 -0.13
CA GLU A 95 -32.49 -3.78 -1.25
C GLU A 95 -32.65 -3.03 -2.57
N TYR A 96 -31.69 -3.23 -3.46
CA TYR A 96 -31.58 -2.53 -4.72
C TYR A 96 -31.30 -3.50 -5.86
N ARG A 97 -31.65 -3.06 -7.05
CA ARG A 97 -31.33 -3.70 -8.32
C ARG A 97 -30.58 -2.69 -9.17
N LEU A 98 -29.40 -3.10 -9.61
CA LEU A 98 -28.58 -2.32 -10.52
C LEU A 98 -28.88 -2.77 -11.94
N GLU A 99 -29.25 -1.83 -12.81
CA GLU A 99 -29.60 -2.09 -14.20
C GLU A 99 -28.65 -1.31 -15.11
N MET A 100 -28.00 -2.03 -16.04
CA MET A 100 -27.09 -1.47 -17.03
C MET A 100 -27.73 -1.47 -18.41
N GLU A 101 -27.76 -0.30 -19.03
CA GLU A 101 -28.38 -0.07 -20.34
C GLU A 101 -27.31 0.09 -21.43
N LYS A 102 -27.47 -0.67 -22.51
CA LYS A 102 -26.62 -0.64 -23.71
C LYS A 102 -27.53 -0.50 -24.94
N GLN A 103 -27.30 0.53 -25.75
CA GLN A 103 -28.07 0.78 -26.99
C GLN A 103 -29.59 0.79 -26.79
N GLY A 104 -30.08 1.39 -25.69
CA GLY A 104 -31.51 1.42 -25.35
C GLY A 104 -32.08 0.14 -24.72
N HIS A 105 -31.26 -0.87 -24.43
CA HIS A 105 -31.69 -2.15 -23.87
C HIS A 105 -31.00 -2.45 -22.53
N CYS A 106 -31.76 -2.92 -21.55
CA CYS A 106 -31.19 -3.46 -20.30
C CYS A 106 -30.48 -4.78 -20.61
N VAL A 107 -29.16 -4.81 -20.37
CA VAL A 107 -28.30 -5.96 -20.73
C VAL A 107 -27.75 -6.70 -19.53
N HIS A 108 -27.56 -6.02 -18.40
CA HIS A 108 -27.07 -6.63 -17.17
C HIS A 108 -27.83 -6.10 -15.98
N THR A 109 -28.20 -7.01 -15.08
CA THR A 109 -28.95 -6.71 -13.88
C THR A 109 -28.34 -7.45 -12.69
N THR A 110 -27.99 -6.75 -11.61
CA THR A 110 -27.56 -7.40 -10.36
C THR A 110 -28.42 -6.95 -9.19
N SER A 111 -28.70 -7.84 -8.25
CA SER A 111 -29.27 -7.43 -6.95
C SER A 111 -28.16 -6.99 -6.00
N LEU A 112 -28.47 -6.03 -5.13
CA LEU A 112 -27.59 -5.42 -4.17
C LEU A 112 -28.34 -5.23 -2.85
N THR A 113 -27.79 -5.72 -1.75
CA THR A 113 -28.34 -5.49 -0.41
C THR A 113 -27.35 -4.67 0.40
N LYS A 114 -27.74 -3.45 0.77
CA LYS A 114 -26.97 -2.56 1.65
C LYS A 114 -27.51 -2.66 3.08
N TYR A 115 -26.66 -3.12 3.99
CA TYR A 115 -26.99 -3.27 5.41
C TYR A 115 -26.82 -1.94 6.15
N LYS A 116 -27.42 -1.81 7.34
CA LYS A 116 -27.15 -0.64 8.19
C LYS A 116 -25.73 -0.72 8.75
N GLU A 117 -25.21 0.44 9.14
CA GLU A 117 -23.92 0.51 9.82
C GLU A 117 -23.96 -0.35 11.10
N ARG A 118 -23.01 -1.29 11.23
CA ARG A 118 -22.91 -2.29 12.32
C ARG A 118 -23.90 -3.46 12.28
N GLU A 119 -24.74 -3.58 11.25
CA GLU A 119 -25.45 -4.84 10.98
C GLU A 119 -24.52 -5.74 10.16
N GLU A 120 -24.01 -6.80 10.80
CA GLU A 120 -23.26 -7.83 10.09
C GLU A 120 -24.22 -8.63 9.20
N PRO A 121 -23.91 -8.79 7.91
CA PRO A 121 -24.74 -9.59 7.05
C PRO A 121 -24.70 -11.05 7.54
N PRO A 122 -25.80 -11.81 7.42
CA PRO A 122 -25.86 -13.19 7.91
C PRO A 122 -24.70 -14.00 7.32
N ALA A 123 -24.01 -14.76 8.17
CA ALA A 123 -22.91 -15.61 7.75
C ALA A 123 -23.40 -16.53 6.61
N THR A 124 -22.79 -16.39 5.43
CA THR A 124 -23.09 -17.29 4.32
C THR A 124 -22.54 -18.66 4.70
N GLU A 125 -23.41 -19.63 4.96
CA GLU A 125 -23.00 -21.03 4.90
C GLU A 125 -22.47 -21.27 3.48
N ASN A 126 -21.17 -21.52 3.36
CA ASN A 126 -20.40 -21.71 2.12
C ASN A 126 -19.75 -20.45 1.50
N GLU A 127 -19.00 -19.69 2.29
CA GLU A 127 -17.69 -19.24 1.81
C GLU A 127 -16.61 -20.03 2.55
N THR A 128 -16.46 -21.30 2.18
CA THR A 128 -15.10 -21.85 2.22
C THR A 128 -14.34 -20.95 1.27
N PHE A 129 -13.59 -19.99 1.82
CA PHE A 129 -12.41 -19.50 1.14
C PHE A 129 -11.64 -20.77 0.81
N THR A 130 -11.84 -21.30 -0.40
CA THR A 130 -10.75 -21.97 -1.07
C THR A 130 -9.80 -20.82 -1.26
N GLU A 131 -8.94 -20.64 -0.26
CA GLU A 131 -7.61 -20.09 -0.43
C GLU A 131 -7.19 -20.61 -1.78
N THR A 132 -7.34 -19.77 -2.81
CA THR A 132 -7.00 -20.17 -4.16
C THR A 132 -5.53 -20.44 -3.99
N ALA A 133 -5.17 -21.72 -3.92
CA ALA A 133 -3.81 -22.12 -3.73
C ALA A 133 -3.04 -21.28 -4.74
N LEU A 134 -2.16 -20.41 -4.25
CA LEU A 134 -1.23 -19.70 -5.12
C LEU A 134 -0.74 -20.77 -6.10
N PRO A 135 -0.95 -20.60 -7.43
CA PRO A 135 -0.68 -21.67 -8.37
C PRO A 135 0.70 -22.23 -8.03
N THR A 136 0.71 -23.48 -7.57
CA THR A 136 1.92 -24.15 -7.05
C THR A 136 2.90 -24.45 -8.18
N GLU A 137 2.47 -24.22 -9.42
CA GLU A 137 3.32 -24.14 -10.59
C GLU A 137 4.10 -22.83 -10.52
N GLY A 138 5.39 -22.95 -10.20
CA GLY A 138 6.31 -21.82 -10.17
C GLY A 138 6.18 -20.93 -11.41
N TYR A 139 6.50 -19.65 -11.23
CA TYR A 139 6.51 -18.62 -12.28
C TYR A 139 7.09 -19.13 -13.60
N ILE A 140 6.55 -18.64 -14.73
CA ILE A 140 7.05 -18.95 -16.07
C ILE A 140 8.55 -18.64 -16.10
N GLN A 141 9.37 -19.68 -16.29
CA GLN A 141 10.82 -19.55 -16.38
C GLN A 141 11.23 -19.28 -17.82
N TYR A 142 11.77 -18.09 -18.07
CA TYR A 142 12.25 -17.69 -19.39
C TYR A 142 13.64 -18.25 -19.66
N ARG A 143 13.89 -18.66 -20.91
CA ARG A 143 15.19 -19.15 -21.37
C ARG A 143 15.73 -18.23 -22.46
N ASP A 144 17.05 -18.10 -22.53
CA ASP A 144 17.74 -17.36 -23.58
C ASP A 144 17.72 -18.13 -24.93
N GLY A 145 18.26 -17.51 -25.99
CA GLY A 145 18.38 -18.13 -27.32
C GLY A 145 19.30 -19.35 -27.39
N TRP A 146 19.99 -19.69 -26.30
CA TRP A 146 20.86 -20.86 -26.15
C TRP A 146 20.29 -21.89 -25.16
N GLY A 147 19.07 -21.66 -24.63
CA GLY A 147 18.37 -22.56 -23.72
C GLY A 147 18.70 -22.41 -22.23
N ASN A 148 19.57 -21.46 -21.86
CA ASN A 148 19.90 -21.19 -20.45
C ASN A 148 18.75 -20.45 -19.76
N LEU A 149 18.51 -20.74 -18.49
CA LEU A 149 17.53 -20.01 -17.69
C LEU A 149 17.98 -18.55 -17.53
N ILE A 150 17.10 -17.62 -17.87
CA ILE A 150 17.32 -16.20 -17.60
C ILE A 150 17.11 -15.99 -16.10
N PRO A 151 18.09 -15.43 -15.37
CA PRO A 151 17.92 -15.12 -13.96
C PRO A 151 16.74 -14.17 -13.76
N ASP A 152 15.96 -14.41 -12.72
CA ASP A 152 14.95 -13.45 -12.29
C ASP A 152 15.66 -12.30 -11.56
N GLU A 153 16.11 -11.32 -12.33
CA GLU A 153 16.79 -10.13 -11.81
C GLU A 153 15.92 -9.36 -10.83
N ASP A 154 14.58 -9.41 -10.98
CA ASP A 154 13.64 -8.77 -10.05
C ASP A 154 13.68 -9.42 -8.67
N LEU A 155 13.70 -10.76 -8.59
CA LEU A 155 13.86 -11.46 -7.31
C LEU A 155 15.18 -11.12 -6.61
N ILE A 156 16.27 -11.00 -7.37
CA ILE A 156 17.59 -10.63 -6.83
C ILE A 156 17.57 -9.18 -6.31
N LEU A 157 17.00 -8.26 -7.09
CA LEU A 157 16.88 -6.85 -6.70
C LEU A 157 15.99 -6.69 -5.47
N ARG A 158 14.82 -7.35 -5.45
CA ARG A 158 13.89 -7.32 -4.33
C ARG A 158 14.52 -7.89 -3.07
N GLY A 159 15.23 -9.02 -3.18
CA GLY A 159 15.97 -9.59 -2.06
C GLY A 159 17.00 -8.62 -1.49
N ARG A 160 17.77 -7.94 -2.35
CA ARG A 160 18.75 -6.92 -1.94
C ARG A 160 18.09 -5.74 -1.23
N VAL A 161 17.00 -5.19 -1.79
CA VAL A 161 16.28 -4.04 -1.20
C VAL A 161 15.68 -4.40 0.15
N LEU A 162 15.06 -5.58 0.28
CA LEU A 162 14.50 -6.04 1.55
C LEU A 162 15.59 -6.25 2.61
N GLN A 163 16.73 -6.82 2.22
CA GLN A 163 17.87 -6.96 3.12
C GLN A 163 18.40 -5.59 3.57
N GLU A 164 18.59 -4.65 2.63
CA GLU A 164 19.03 -3.29 2.97
C GLU A 164 18.04 -2.59 3.90
N MET A 165 16.73 -2.72 3.67
CA MET A 165 15.71 -2.15 4.56
C MET A 165 15.79 -2.78 5.96
N SER A 166 15.88 -4.11 6.04
CA SER A 166 16.02 -4.84 7.29
C SER A 166 17.26 -4.38 8.07
N ASP A 167 18.40 -4.25 7.38
CA ASP A 167 19.64 -3.78 7.98
C ASP A 167 19.46 -2.36 8.57
N ARG A 168 18.75 -1.46 7.86
CA ARG A 168 18.44 -0.12 8.37
C ARG A 168 17.55 -0.12 9.61
N PHE A 169 16.57 -1.02 9.69
CA PHE A 169 15.73 -1.13 10.88
C PHE A 169 16.45 -1.75 12.07
N SER A 170 17.52 -2.51 11.82
CA SER A 170 18.35 -3.12 12.88
C SER A 170 19.41 -2.18 13.48
N ARG A 171 19.50 -0.94 12.99
CA ARG A 171 20.52 0.03 13.41
C ARG A 171 20.46 0.28 14.91
N ARG A 172 21.61 0.14 15.57
CA ARG A 172 21.75 0.42 17.01
C ARG A 172 23.13 0.95 17.35
N LEU A 173 23.22 1.60 18.51
CA LEU A 173 24.48 2.03 19.11
C LEU A 173 24.81 1.15 20.32
N GLU A 174 26.06 0.71 20.40
CA GLU A 174 26.65 0.11 21.59
C GLU A 174 27.68 1.10 22.16
N TYR A 175 27.74 1.22 23.49
CA TYR A 175 28.62 2.16 24.17
C TYR A 175 29.61 1.40 25.04
N HIS A 176 30.90 1.62 24.80
CA HIS A 176 31.98 1.14 25.65
C HIS A 176 32.60 2.32 26.37
N SER A 177 32.33 2.44 27.68
CA SER A 177 32.82 3.55 28.50
C SER A 177 34.12 3.19 29.21
N GLU A 178 35.11 4.09 29.10
CA GLU A 178 36.37 4.05 29.83
C GLU A 178 36.45 5.22 30.84
N GLY A 179 35.28 5.75 31.24
CA GLY A 179 35.16 6.88 32.16
C GLY A 179 34.81 8.16 31.43
N ARG A 180 35.79 9.07 31.27
CA ARG A 180 35.58 10.38 30.59
C ARG A 180 35.62 10.29 29.06
N SER A 181 36.02 9.14 28.53
CA SER A 181 36.05 8.83 27.11
C SER A 181 35.58 7.41 26.89
N GLY A 182 35.42 7.03 25.64
CA GLY A 182 35.12 5.65 25.28
C GLY A 182 34.95 5.49 23.78
N THR A 183 34.28 4.41 23.41
CA THR A 183 33.99 4.08 22.01
C THR A 183 32.49 3.87 21.82
N VAL A 184 31.92 4.56 20.83
CA VAL A 184 30.57 4.30 20.32
C VAL A 184 30.70 3.36 19.13
N VAL A 185 30.02 2.22 19.18
CA VAL A 185 29.99 1.25 18.09
C VAL A 185 28.63 1.34 17.40
N TYR A 186 28.62 1.81 16.16
CA TYR A 186 27.46 1.77 15.29
C TYR A 186 27.36 0.38 14.64
N VAL A 187 26.20 -0.26 14.82
CA VAL A 187 25.92 -1.60 14.30
C VAL A 187 24.77 -1.51 13.31
N GLU A 188 24.97 -2.04 12.10
CA GLU A 188 23.98 -2.15 11.03
C GLU A 188 24.16 -3.47 10.30
N GLY A 189 23.27 -4.44 10.57
CA GLY A 189 23.46 -5.83 10.13
C GLY A 189 24.81 -6.38 10.63
N ASP A 190 25.63 -6.88 9.70
CA ASP A 190 26.98 -7.40 10.00
C ASP A 190 28.06 -6.30 10.11
N LYS A 191 27.72 -5.04 9.78
CA LYS A 191 28.69 -3.95 9.77
C LYS A 191 28.79 -3.32 11.14
N ARG A 192 30.03 -3.12 11.59
CA ARG A 192 30.35 -2.49 12.87
C ARG A 192 31.37 -1.38 12.64
N LEU A 193 31.01 -0.16 13.02
CA LEU A 193 31.90 1.00 12.94
C LEU A 193 32.14 1.52 14.35
N SER A 194 33.41 1.66 14.72
CA SER A 194 33.81 2.14 16.03
C SER A 194 34.27 3.60 15.94
N PHE A 195 33.68 4.47 16.74
CA PHE A 195 33.99 5.89 16.81
C PHE A 195 34.42 6.25 18.23
N TYR A 196 35.49 7.04 18.35
CA TYR A 196 35.92 7.56 19.65
C TYR A 196 34.93 8.62 20.15
N TYR A 197 34.66 8.66 21.44
CA TYR A 197 33.94 9.75 22.07
C TYR A 197 34.62 10.23 23.34
N GLU A 198 34.40 11.50 23.66
CA GLU A 198 34.86 12.11 24.91
C GLU A 198 33.78 13.03 25.48
N PHE A 199 33.66 13.06 26.82
CA PHE A 199 32.79 14.00 27.49
C PHE A 199 33.34 15.42 27.41
N GLY A 200 32.50 16.34 26.93
CA GLY A 200 32.82 17.75 26.82
C GLY A 200 32.82 18.47 28.17
N GLY A 201 33.18 19.75 28.14
CA GLY A 201 33.05 20.66 29.27
C GLY A 201 31.98 21.73 29.02
N GLY A 202 31.46 22.34 30.08
CA GLY A 202 30.43 23.36 30.01
C GLY A 202 29.08 22.78 29.56
N ASP A 203 28.51 23.34 28.50
CA ASP A 203 27.21 22.91 27.94
C ASP A 203 27.32 21.71 26.99
N CYS A 204 28.55 21.34 26.60
CA CYS A 204 28.81 20.18 25.75
C CYS A 204 28.85 18.91 26.59
N VAL A 205 27.91 18.00 26.36
CA VAL A 205 27.84 16.71 27.06
C VAL A 205 28.93 15.80 26.54
N ALA A 206 28.97 15.54 25.24
CA ALA A 206 29.97 14.68 24.62
C ALA A 206 30.20 15.09 23.16
N PHE A 207 31.38 14.77 22.64
CA PHE A 207 31.63 14.81 21.21
C PHE A 207 32.12 13.43 20.75
N ILE A 208 31.61 13.00 19.60
CA ILE A 208 31.97 11.75 18.94
C ILE A 208 32.83 12.14 17.74
N ASP A 209 34.05 11.65 17.67
CA ASP A 209 34.98 11.89 16.56
C ASP A 209 34.60 11.00 15.38
N VAL A 210 34.43 11.63 14.21
CA VAL A 210 33.96 10.96 12.99
C VAL A 210 34.91 11.30 11.84
N PRO A 211 35.29 10.33 10.99
CA PRO A 211 36.17 10.60 9.87
C PRO A 211 35.61 11.68 8.94
N VAL A 212 36.50 12.60 8.52
CA VAL A 212 36.21 13.61 7.50
C VAL A 212 35.86 12.96 6.17
N GLN A 213 35.13 13.69 5.31
CA GLN A 213 34.64 13.16 4.03
C GLN A 213 35.74 12.48 3.19
N ALA A 214 36.94 13.07 3.12
CA ALA A 214 38.07 12.55 2.35
C ALA A 214 38.65 11.22 2.89
N LYS A 215 38.43 10.91 4.17
CA LYS A 215 38.95 9.69 4.83
C LYS A 215 37.86 8.64 5.10
N TRP A 216 36.59 9.01 4.94
CA TRP A 216 35.44 8.18 5.28
C TRP A 216 35.49 6.79 4.64
N GLU A 217 35.58 6.70 3.31
CA GLU A 217 35.55 5.40 2.61
C GLU A 217 36.75 4.53 2.98
N LYS A 218 37.91 5.14 3.23
CA LYS A 218 39.13 4.45 3.61
C LYS A 218 39.05 3.87 5.03
N GLU A 219 38.44 4.58 5.96
CA GLU A 219 38.39 4.19 7.37
C GLU A 219 37.15 3.33 7.71
N THR A 220 36.03 3.55 7.02
CA THR A 220 34.76 2.84 7.30
C THR A 220 34.42 1.75 6.30
N GLY A 221 35.02 1.77 5.10
CA GLY A 221 34.65 0.89 3.98
C GLY A 221 33.24 1.14 3.44
N LEU A 222 32.59 2.25 3.82
CA LEU A 222 31.24 2.62 3.40
C LEU A 222 31.27 3.76 2.39
N SER A 223 30.33 3.73 1.44
CA SER A 223 30.13 4.79 0.46
C SER A 223 29.94 6.16 1.12
N ILE A 224 30.50 7.19 0.49
CA ILE A 224 30.39 8.57 0.95
C ILE A 224 28.94 9.09 0.97
N GLU A 225 28.08 8.57 0.10
CA GLU A 225 26.66 8.94 0.04
C GLU A 225 25.91 8.58 1.34
N ARG A 226 26.39 7.54 2.02
CA ARG A 226 25.79 7.03 3.26
C ARG A 226 26.27 7.77 4.51
N ARG A 227 27.33 8.59 4.39
CA ARG A 227 27.96 9.26 5.53
C ARG A 227 26.98 10.14 6.30
N ALA A 228 26.24 10.99 5.59
CA ALA A 228 25.31 11.92 6.22
C ALA A 228 24.18 11.18 6.98
N ASP A 229 23.60 10.15 6.38
CA ASP A 229 22.57 9.29 6.99
C ASP A 229 23.07 8.59 8.26
N ILE A 230 24.29 8.05 8.22
CA ILE A 230 24.89 7.37 9.38
C ILE A 230 25.21 8.37 10.50
N MET A 231 25.79 9.53 10.18
CA MET A 231 26.08 10.57 11.17
C MET A 231 24.80 11.07 11.85
N GLU A 232 23.74 11.28 11.08
CA GLU A 232 22.43 11.68 11.58
C GLU A 232 21.85 10.61 12.52
N CYS A 233 21.92 9.34 12.12
CA CYS A 233 21.45 8.22 12.94
C CYS A 233 22.24 8.10 14.25
N ILE A 234 23.56 8.23 14.21
CA ILE A 234 24.41 8.23 15.42
C ILE A 234 24.01 9.39 16.32
N ALA A 235 23.89 10.60 15.77
CA ALA A 235 23.57 11.81 16.54
C ALA A 235 22.21 11.72 17.23
N GLN A 236 21.17 11.30 16.51
CA GLN A 236 19.81 11.16 17.04
C GLN A 236 19.72 10.06 18.09
N THR A 237 20.37 8.92 17.83
CA THR A 237 20.36 7.78 18.76
C THR A 237 21.13 8.12 20.03
N ALA A 238 22.32 8.73 19.91
CA ALA A 238 23.12 9.14 21.06
C ALA A 238 22.44 10.25 21.87
N LEU A 239 21.77 11.21 21.22
CA LEU A 239 20.97 12.22 21.92
C LEU A 239 19.86 11.55 22.73
N ARG A 240 19.07 10.66 22.11
CA ARG A 240 17.96 9.97 22.76
C ARG A 240 18.41 9.11 23.94
N ASP A 241 19.53 8.41 23.78
CA ASP A 241 19.99 7.44 24.78
C ASP A 241 20.74 8.11 25.94
N GLN A 242 21.50 9.19 25.69
CA GLN A 242 22.43 9.79 26.67
C GLN A 242 22.00 11.18 27.18
N VAL A 243 21.07 11.88 26.52
CA VAL A 243 20.71 13.26 26.86
C VAL A 243 19.19 13.44 26.96
N SER A 244 18.68 13.63 28.19
CA SER A 244 17.23 13.77 28.41
C SER A 244 16.61 15.03 27.82
N ASN A 245 17.37 16.13 27.68
CA ASN A 245 16.92 17.37 27.06
C ASN A 245 18.12 18.15 26.50
N GLY A 246 18.30 18.10 25.18
CA GLY A 246 19.48 18.63 24.52
C GLY A 246 19.30 18.76 23.01
N TYR A 247 20.38 19.14 22.34
CA TYR A 247 20.45 19.21 20.88
C TYR A 247 21.83 18.74 20.42
N TYR A 248 21.95 18.32 19.16
CA TYR A 248 23.24 17.94 18.57
C TYR A 248 23.64 18.92 17.47
N LYS A 249 24.95 18.98 17.20
CA LYS A 249 25.53 19.68 16.06
C LYS A 249 26.47 18.73 15.33
N ILE A 250 26.17 18.50 14.05
CA ILE A 250 27.04 17.72 13.17
C ILE A 250 28.03 18.68 12.51
N SER A 251 29.32 18.42 12.72
CA SER A 251 30.43 19.09 12.06
C SER A 251 31.13 18.09 11.12
N ASP A 252 32.05 18.57 10.28
CA ASP A 252 32.68 17.68 9.30
C ASP A 252 33.60 16.61 9.90
N ASN A 253 34.03 16.75 11.15
CA ASN A 253 34.88 15.76 11.82
C ASN A 253 34.30 15.25 13.15
N ALA A 254 33.13 15.74 13.57
CA ALA A 254 32.61 15.39 14.88
C ALA A 254 31.10 15.59 14.99
N ILE A 255 30.48 14.81 15.86
CA ILE A 255 29.10 15.00 16.32
C ILE A 255 29.17 15.50 17.76
N SER A 256 28.71 16.72 18.02
CA SER A 256 28.71 17.30 19.37
C SER A 256 27.30 17.29 19.94
N LEU A 257 27.14 16.78 21.17
CA LEU A 257 25.90 16.74 21.92
C LEU A 257 25.92 17.83 23.00
N TYR A 258 24.87 18.64 23.07
CA TYR A 258 24.73 19.73 24.02
C TYR A 258 23.49 19.55 24.90
N ARG A 259 23.57 20.03 26.13
CA ARG A 259 22.41 20.16 27.02
C ARG A 259 21.72 21.50 26.77
N LYS A 260 20.40 21.53 26.90
CA LYS A 260 19.60 22.76 26.84
C LYS A 260 19.32 23.32 28.23
#